data_AF-A0AA37K7Q9-F1
#
_entry.id   AF-A0AA37K7Q9-F1
#
_cell.length_a   1.000
_cell.length_b   1.000
_cell.length_c   1.000
_cell.angle_alpha   90.00
_cell.angle_beta   90.00
_cell.angle_gamma   90.00
#
_symmetry.space_group_name_H-M   'P 1'
#
loop_
_entity.id
_entity.type
_entity.pdbx_description
1 polymer ?
#
loop_
_entity_poly.entity_id
_entity_poly.type
_entity_poly.pdbx_seq_one_letter_code
_entity_poly.pdbx_strand_id
1 'polypeptide(L)'
;MSIFKTLTCNIGSYYYFLREIISPSLIRDAKEIPIIINNFNRLTTLRLLTETLTACGYTNIYILDNASTYPPLLEYYKTCPFTVFHLNQNLGFKALWESPLKKRFCNDYYIYTDSDVIPSDYCPKDFIDYFLKN
;
A
#
# COMPACT_ATOMS: atom_id res chain seq x y z
N MET A 1 26.11 -15.01 -14.52
CA MET A 1 24.85 -15.23 -13.77
C MET A 1 24.70 -16.74 -13.57
N SER A 2 24.67 -17.26 -12.34
CA SER A 2 24.75 -18.71 -12.06
C SER A 2 23.48 -19.45 -12.52
N ILE A 3 23.64 -20.59 -13.22
CA ILE A 3 22.56 -21.47 -13.71
C ILE A 3 21.56 -21.84 -12.59
N PHE A 4 22.07 -22.03 -11.37
CA PHE A 4 21.25 -22.32 -10.18
C PHE A 4 20.28 -21.18 -9.83
N LYS A 5 20.69 -19.92 -10.03
CA LYS A 5 19.83 -18.76 -9.80
C LYS A 5 18.70 -18.71 -10.83
N THR A 6 19.00 -19.01 -12.10
CA THR A 6 17.98 -19.06 -13.15
C THR A 6 16.95 -20.17 -12.89
N LEU A 7 17.41 -21.36 -12.49
CA LEU A 7 16.52 -22.49 -12.22
C LEU A 7 15.57 -22.22 -11.03
N THR A 8 16.10 -21.68 -9.93
CA THR A 8 15.30 -21.32 -8.75
C THR A 8 14.29 -20.21 -9.05
N CYS A 9 14.67 -19.20 -9.83
CA CYS A 9 13.74 -18.18 -10.32
C CYS A 9 12.62 -18.77 -11.20
N ASN A 10 12.94 -19.70 -12.10
CA ASN A 10 11.95 -20.32 -12.98
C ASN A 10 10.93 -21.16 -12.21
N ILE A 11 11.37 -21.95 -11.22
CA ILE A 11 10.48 -22.74 -10.36
C ILE A 11 9.57 -21.80 -9.56
N GLY A 12 10.13 -20.73 -8.98
CA GLY A 12 9.36 -19.72 -8.25
C GLY A 12 8.31 -19.05 -9.14
N SER A 13 8.69 -18.65 -10.35
CA SER A 13 7.78 -18.05 -11.33
C SER A 13 6.62 -19.01 -11.67
N TYR A 14 6.92 -20.28 -11.97
CA TYR A 14 5.90 -21.28 -12.27
C TYR A 14 4.97 -21.54 -11.09
N TYR A 15 5.49 -21.55 -9.85
CA TYR A 15 4.68 -21.63 -8.64
C TYR A 15 3.69 -20.47 -8.53
N TYR A 16 4.11 -19.22 -8.77
CA TYR A 16 3.21 -18.07 -8.72
C TYR A 16 2.16 -18.10 -9.83
N PHE A 17 2.54 -18.50 -11.04
CA PHE A 17 1.61 -18.70 -12.16
C PHE A 17 0.53 -19.73 -11.82
N LEU A 18 0.91 -20.90 -11.29
CA LEU A 18 -0.06 -21.91 -10.87
C LEU A 18 -0.94 -21.44 -9.71
N ARG A 19 -0.36 -20.72 -8.73
CA ARG A 19 -1.13 -20.14 -7.62
C ARG A 19 -2.19 -19.18 -8.13
N GLU A 20 -1.88 -18.34 -9.12
CA GLU A 20 -2.84 -17.40 -9.71
C GLU A 20 -4.00 -18.12 -10.41
N ILE A 21 -3.73 -19.24 -11.10
CA ILE A 21 -4.78 -20.07 -11.70
C ILE A 21 -5.68 -20.71 -10.63
N ILE A 22 -5.09 -21.22 -9.55
CA ILE A 22 -5.80 -21.94 -8.49
C ILE A 22 -6.55 -20.99 -7.54
N SER A 23 -6.04 -19.78 -7.35
CA SER A 23 -6.56 -18.79 -6.41
C SER A 23 -6.50 -17.40 -7.07
N PRO A 24 -7.38 -17.14 -8.05
CA PRO A 24 -7.43 -15.85 -8.72
C PRO A 24 -7.82 -14.74 -7.74
N SER A 25 -7.41 -13.52 -8.06
CA SER A 25 -7.79 -12.33 -7.29
C SER A 25 -9.31 -12.23 -7.15
N LEU A 26 -9.75 -11.86 -5.94
CA LEU A 26 -11.15 -11.54 -5.67
C LEU A 26 -11.47 -10.09 -6.04
N ILE A 27 -10.45 -9.24 -6.15
CA ILE A 27 -10.58 -7.83 -6.50
C ILE A 27 -10.84 -7.71 -8.01
N ARG A 28 -11.94 -7.05 -8.37
CA ARG A 28 -12.33 -6.84 -9.77
C ARG A 28 -12.26 -5.39 -10.21
N ASP A 29 -12.31 -4.48 -9.26
CA ASP A 29 -12.30 -3.04 -9.49
C ASP A 29 -11.08 -2.38 -8.83
N ALA A 30 -10.48 -1.41 -9.50
CA ALA A 30 -9.31 -0.69 -8.99
C ALA A 30 -9.58 0.03 -7.66
N LYS A 31 -10.83 0.45 -7.42
CA LYS A 31 -11.25 1.12 -6.18
C LYS A 31 -11.36 0.17 -4.98
N GLU A 32 -11.44 -1.14 -5.22
CA GLU A 32 -11.43 -2.16 -4.15
C GLU A 32 -10.00 -2.39 -3.61
N ILE A 33 -8.96 -2.08 -4.39
CA ILE A 33 -7.56 -2.31 -4.00
C ILE A 33 -7.23 -1.47 -2.76
N PRO A 34 -6.79 -2.09 -1.64
CA PRO A 34 -6.38 -1.35 -0.45
C PRO A 34 -5.12 -0.55 -0.72
N ILE A 35 -5.12 0.72 -0.31
CA ILE A 35 -3.96 1.62 -0.36
C ILE A 35 -3.41 1.76 1.05
N ILE A 36 -2.21 1.25 1.30
CA ILE A 36 -1.52 1.30 2.57
C ILE A 36 -0.43 2.35 2.49
N ILE A 37 -0.56 3.41 3.28
CA ILE A 37 0.38 4.52 3.34
C ILE A 37 1.30 4.32 4.56
N ASN A 38 2.59 4.08 4.33
CA ASN A 38 3.59 4.07 5.39
C ASN A 38 3.92 5.51 5.79
N ASN A 39 3.74 5.84 7.07
CA ASN A 39 4.00 7.18 7.57
C ASN A 39 4.87 7.18 8.82
N PHE A 40 5.87 8.06 8.85
CA PHE A 40 6.65 8.37 10.04
C PHE A 40 6.85 9.88 10.15
N ASN A 41 6.16 10.51 11.11
CA ASN A 41 6.28 11.94 11.40
C ASN A 41 5.99 12.89 10.22
N ARG A 42 5.25 12.46 9.18
CA ARG A 42 4.78 13.36 8.11
C ARG A 42 3.29 13.65 8.26
N LEU A 43 2.96 14.95 8.35
CA LEU A 43 1.58 15.43 8.43
C LEU A 43 1.14 16.07 7.12
N THR A 44 1.87 17.09 6.66
CA THR A 44 1.47 17.89 5.50
C THR A 44 1.36 17.07 4.22
N THR A 45 2.37 16.26 3.92
CA THR A 45 2.39 15.41 2.71
C THR A 45 1.39 14.28 2.82
N LEU A 46 1.23 13.69 4.01
CA LEU A 46 0.21 12.66 4.27
C LEU A 46 -1.18 13.20 3.94
N ARG A 47 -1.52 14.38 4.46
CA ARG A 47 -2.81 15.03 4.19
C ARG A 47 -3.02 15.25 2.71
N LEU A 48 -2.04 15.86 2.04
CA LEU A 48 -2.11 16.11 0.59
C LEU A 48 -2.30 14.79 -0.19
N LEU A 49 -1.54 13.75 0.12
CA LEU A 49 -1.70 12.43 -0.51
C LEU A 49 -3.11 11.88 -0.30
N THR A 50 -3.60 11.87 0.94
CA THR A 50 -4.93 11.34 1.24
C THR A 50 -6.06 12.14 0.62
N GLU A 51 -5.92 13.47 0.54
CA GLU A 51 -6.88 14.37 -0.12
C GLU A 51 -6.90 14.11 -1.63
N THR A 52 -5.73 13.99 -2.27
CA THR A 52 -5.61 13.66 -3.70
C THR A 52 -6.22 12.29 -4.02
N LEU A 53 -5.90 11.25 -3.23
CA LEU A 53 -6.46 9.91 -3.43
C LEU A 53 -7.99 9.90 -3.25
N THR A 54 -8.50 10.60 -2.23
CA THR A 54 -9.94 10.74 -2.01
C THR A 54 -10.61 11.49 -3.16
N ALA A 55 -10.00 12.54 -3.69
CA ALA A 55 -10.49 13.29 -4.85
C ALA A 55 -10.48 12.47 -6.17
N CYS A 56 -9.63 11.44 -6.24
CA CYS A 56 -9.65 10.43 -7.30
C CYS A 56 -10.68 9.31 -7.06
N GLY A 57 -11.47 9.37 -5.97
CA GLY A 57 -12.52 8.41 -5.65
C GLY A 57 -12.04 7.14 -4.94
N TYR A 58 -10.80 7.09 -4.46
CA TYR A 58 -10.31 5.96 -3.67
C TYR A 58 -10.78 6.07 -2.22
N THR A 59 -11.40 5.01 -1.71
CA THR A 59 -11.98 4.96 -0.35
C THR A 59 -11.29 3.97 0.56
N ASN A 60 -10.63 2.94 0.00
CA ASN A 60 -9.96 1.87 0.74
C ASN A 60 -8.54 2.28 1.19
N ILE A 61 -8.43 3.41 1.89
CA ILE A 61 -7.15 4.01 2.30
C ILE A 61 -6.87 3.71 3.78
N TYR A 62 -5.69 3.16 4.04
CA TYR A 62 -5.20 2.82 5.38
C TYR A 62 -3.88 3.52 5.64
N ILE A 63 -3.72 4.04 6.86
CA ILE A 63 -2.47 4.65 7.29
C ILE A 63 -1.76 3.65 8.20
N LEU A 64 -0.51 3.36 7.89
CA LEU A 64 0.40 2.61 8.75
C LEU A 64 1.32 3.61 9.45
N ASP A 65 1.00 3.90 10.71
CA ASP A 65 1.80 4.79 11.53
C ASP A 65 3.01 4.04 12.11
N ASN A 66 4.19 4.37 11.58
CA ASN A 66 5.44 3.68 11.82
C ASN A 66 6.14 4.17 13.10
N ALA A 67 5.39 4.17 14.20
CA ALA A 67 5.77 4.68 15.52
C ALA A 67 6.14 6.18 15.52
N SER A 68 5.26 7.03 14.98
CA SER A 68 5.46 8.48 14.99
C SER A 68 5.46 9.06 16.41
N THR A 69 6.21 10.14 16.60
CA THR A 69 6.33 10.91 17.84
C THR A 69 5.98 12.38 17.68
N TYR A 70 5.65 12.82 16.46
CA TYR A 70 5.34 14.21 16.13
C TYR A 70 3.93 14.59 16.61
N PRO A 71 3.78 15.47 17.64
CA PRO A 71 2.48 15.67 18.29
C PRO A 71 1.34 16.15 17.38
N PRO A 72 1.55 17.10 16.44
CA PRO A 72 0.48 17.51 15.52
C PRO A 72 -0.04 16.38 14.63
N LEU A 73 0.81 15.42 14.26
CA LEU A 73 0.37 14.23 13.51
C LEU A 73 -0.46 13.30 14.40
N LEU A 74 -0.05 13.12 15.65
CA LEU A 74 -0.79 12.29 16.62
C LEU A 74 -2.18 12.89 16.91
N GLU A 75 -2.30 14.22 17.02
CA GLU A 75 -3.60 14.88 17.12
C GLU A 75 -4.43 14.70 15.84
N TYR A 76 -3.81 14.82 14.67
CA TYR A 76 -4.50 14.59 13.39
C TYR A 76 -5.10 13.17 13.30
N TYR A 77 -4.36 12.14 13.73
CA TYR A 77 -4.83 10.76 13.72
C TYR A 77 -6.08 10.52 14.56
N LYS A 78 -6.32 11.33 15.60
CA LYS A 78 -7.55 11.21 16.43
C LYS A 78 -8.81 11.63 15.68
N THR A 79 -8.66 12.47 14.65
CA THR A 79 -9.79 13.11 13.96
C THR A 79 -9.91 12.72 12.49
N CYS A 80 -8.89 12.09 11.90
CA CYS A 80 -8.89 11.78 10.48
C CYS A 80 -9.92 10.67 10.15
N PRO A 81 -10.46 10.64 8.92
CA PRO A 81 -11.49 9.67 8.53
C PRO A 81 -10.90 8.29 8.16
N PHE A 82 -9.59 8.11 8.24
CA PHE A 82 -8.89 6.92 7.79
C PHE A 82 -8.63 5.95 8.94
N THR A 83 -8.59 4.66 8.63
CA THR A 83 -8.13 3.66 9.60
C THR A 83 -6.62 3.78 9.77
N VAL A 84 -6.16 4.05 10.99
CA VAL A 84 -4.74 4.15 11.33
C VAL A 84 -4.31 2.90 12.12
N PHE A 85 -3.27 2.22 11.64
CA PHE A 85 -2.61 1.15 12.37
C PHE A 85 -1.32 1.68 13.00
N HIS A 86 -1.30 1.77 14.32
CA HIS A 86 -0.11 2.19 15.06
C HIS A 86 0.83 1.01 15.29
N LEU A 87 2.07 1.15 14.83
CA LEU A 87 3.14 0.21 15.13
C LEU A 87 3.83 0.60 16.44
N ASN A 88 4.23 -0.41 17.21
CA ASN A 88 4.92 -0.21 18.49
C ASN A 88 6.39 0.26 18.32
N GLN A 89 6.95 0.11 17.13
CA GLN A 89 8.31 0.51 16.80
C GLN A 89 8.41 0.91 15.33
N ASN A 90 9.44 1.68 15.00
CA ASN A 90 9.72 2.03 13.62
C ASN A 90 10.35 0.83 12.90
N LEU A 91 9.62 0.26 11.93
CA LEU A 91 10.01 -0.87 11.08
C LEU A 91 10.58 -0.43 9.72
N GLY A 92 10.80 0.88 9.54
CA GLY A 92 11.33 1.48 8.32
C GLY A 92 10.42 1.30 7.11
N PHE A 93 11.01 1.28 5.91
CA PHE A 93 10.27 1.11 4.65
C PHE A 93 9.57 -0.25 4.54
N LYS A 94 9.96 -1.24 5.35
CA LYS A 94 9.36 -2.59 5.35
C LYS A 94 8.19 -2.76 6.33
N ALA A 95 7.70 -1.68 6.90
CA ALA A 95 6.68 -1.69 7.96
C ALA A 95 5.47 -2.59 7.65
N LEU A 96 4.97 -2.61 6.42
CA LEU A 96 3.86 -3.49 6.05
C LEU A 96 4.23 -4.98 6.16
N TRP A 97 5.41 -5.38 5.67
CA TRP A 97 5.79 -6.80 5.62
C TRP A 97 6.37 -7.34 6.94
N GLU A 98 6.99 -6.48 7.74
CA GLU A 98 7.53 -6.84 9.06
C GLU A 98 6.47 -6.74 10.18
N SER A 99 5.30 -6.17 9.89
CA SER A 99 4.18 -6.13 10.83
C SER A 99 3.20 -7.29 10.61
N PRO A 100 2.33 -7.59 11.60
CA PRO A 100 1.25 -8.57 11.44
C PRO A 100 0.28 -8.24 10.29
N LEU A 101 0.26 -6.99 9.81
CA LEU A 101 -0.63 -6.52 8.75
C LEU A 101 -0.32 -7.14 7.39
N LYS A 102 0.89 -7.69 7.19
CA LYS A 102 1.22 -8.49 6.00
C LYS A 102 0.14 -9.54 5.70
N LYS A 103 -0.34 -10.24 6.73
CA LYS A 103 -1.35 -11.30 6.58
C LYS A 103 -2.72 -10.75 6.16
N ARG A 104 -2.99 -9.47 6.45
CA ARG A 104 -4.26 -8.81 6.12
C ARG A 104 -4.26 -8.27 4.69
N PHE A 105 -3.17 -7.61 4.28
CA PHE A 105 -3.15 -6.85 3.02
C PHE A 105 -2.43 -7.56 1.87
N CYS A 106 -1.46 -8.44 2.13
CA CYS A 106 -0.56 -8.95 1.08
C CYS A 106 -1.00 -10.29 0.45
N ASN A 107 -2.27 -10.70 0.63
CA ASN A 107 -2.77 -11.96 0.07
C ASN A 107 -3.40 -11.79 -1.33
N ASP A 108 -3.77 -10.57 -1.69
CA ASP A 108 -4.36 -10.18 -2.99
C ASP A 108 -3.69 -8.89 -3.48
N TYR A 109 -4.21 -8.20 -4.50
CA TYR A 109 -3.72 -6.88 -4.91
C TYR A 109 -3.78 -5.89 -3.74
N TYR A 110 -2.70 -5.11 -3.61
CA TYR A 110 -2.59 -4.02 -2.66
C TYR A 110 -1.65 -2.96 -3.24
N ILE A 111 -1.83 -1.73 -2.78
CA ILE A 111 -0.91 -0.62 -3.07
C ILE A 111 -0.21 -0.27 -1.77
N TYR A 112 1.11 -0.17 -1.83
CA TYR A 112 1.92 0.29 -0.73
C TYR A 112 2.72 1.51 -1.18
N THR A 113 2.60 2.60 -0.44
CA THR A 113 3.21 3.88 -0.81
C THR A 113 3.72 4.62 0.42
N ASP A 114 4.70 5.51 0.21
CA ASP A 114 5.16 6.42 1.24
C ASP A 114 4.21 7.62 1.35
N SER A 115 4.15 8.22 2.54
CA SER A 115 3.30 9.38 2.87
C SER A 115 3.61 10.68 2.09
N ASP A 116 4.60 10.69 1.21
CA ASP A 116 5.05 11.85 0.42
C ASP A 116 5.11 11.60 -1.10
N VAL A 117 4.48 10.53 -1.58
CA VAL A 117 4.35 10.22 -3.02
C VAL A 117 2.98 10.67 -3.55
N ILE A 118 2.81 11.99 -3.70
CA ILE A 118 1.56 12.58 -4.21
C ILE A 118 1.52 12.47 -5.75
N PRO A 119 0.43 11.95 -6.35
CA PRO A 119 0.22 12.03 -7.79
C PRO A 119 0.23 13.49 -8.29
N SER A 120 0.97 13.78 -9.36
CA SER A 120 1.00 15.11 -9.97
C SER A 120 -0.40 15.53 -10.47
N ASP A 121 -0.67 16.83 -10.55
CA ASP A 121 -1.97 17.36 -10.99
C ASP A 121 -2.40 16.91 -12.39
N TYR A 122 -1.43 16.60 -13.27
CA TYR A 122 -1.66 16.09 -14.61
C TYR A 122 -1.81 14.56 -14.67
N CYS A 123 -1.67 13.85 -13.55
CA CYS A 123 -1.85 12.41 -13.48
C CYS A 123 -3.32 12.06 -13.71
N PRO A 124 -3.65 11.16 -14.67
CA PRO A 124 -5.03 10.72 -14.87
C PRO A 124 -5.63 10.13 -13.59
N LYS A 125 -6.90 10.41 -13.27
CA LYS A 125 -7.53 9.97 -12.01
C LYS A 125 -7.77 8.45 -11.95
N ASP A 126 -7.77 7.79 -13.09
CA ASP A 126 -7.97 6.36 -13.32
C ASP A 126 -6.64 5.60 -13.48
N PHE A 127 -5.54 6.15 -12.96
CA PHE A 127 -4.21 5.53 -13.08
C PHE A 127 -4.15 4.09 -12.52
N ILE A 128 -4.89 3.79 -11.44
CA ILE A 128 -4.94 2.42 -10.89
C ILE A 128 -5.73 1.50 -11.82
N ASP A 129 -6.81 1.98 -12.43
CA ASP A 129 -7.56 1.24 -13.46
C ASP A 129 -6.67 0.89 -14.65
N TYR A 130 -5.79 1.81 -15.07
CA TYR A 130 -4.80 1.54 -16.12
C TYR A 130 -3.81 0.45 -15.73
N PHE A 131 -3.35 0.41 -14.47
CA PHE A 131 -2.43 -0.62 -13.98
C PHE A 131 -3.09 -1.98 -13.74
N LEU A 132 -4.39 -2.00 -13.43
CA LEU A 132 -5.13 -3.24 -13.18
C LEU A 132 -5.54 -3.94 -14.49
N LYS A 133 -5.68 -3.20 -15.59
CA LYS A 133 -6.03 -3.78 -16.90
C LYS A 133 -4.94 -4.77 -17.36
N ASN A 134 -5.33 -6.04 -17.46
CA ASN A 134 -4.60 -7.09 -18.16
C ASN A 134 -4.83 -6.99 -19.67
#